data_AF-A0A7I0JQH2-F1
#
_entry.id   AF-A0A7I0JQH2-F1
#
_cell.length_a   1.000
_cell.length_b   1.000
_cell.length_c   1.000
_cell.angle_alpha   90.00
_cell.angle_beta   90.00
_cell.angle_gamma   90.00
#
_symmetry.space_group_name_H-M   'P 1'
#
loop_
_entity.id
_entity.type
_entity.pdbx_description
1 polymer ?
#
loop_
_entity_poly.entity_id
_entity_poly.type
_entity_poly.pdbx_seq_one_letter_code
_entity_poly.pdbx_strand_id
1 'polypeptide(L)'
;VILERDAPWHDERLPLVDDRIRKRLGELSRHLGDSDWLDGDFSAGDLVMVGVLRRLQRSGLLNEFPNLAAYVARGEARPAFKRAFDAQLAVAMAAANG
;
A
#
# COMPACT_ATOMS: atom_id res chain seq x y z
N VAL A 1 -9.11 -10.09 -2.87
CA VAL A 1 -10.56 -10.28 -3.01
C VAL A 1 -10.77 -10.95 -4.36
N ILE A 2 -10.86 -12.29 -4.38
CA ILE A 2 -10.95 -13.09 -5.62
C ILE A 2 -12.30 -13.84 -5.69
N LEU A 3 -13.12 -13.77 -4.63
CA LEU A 3 -14.31 -14.61 -4.48
C LEU A 3 -15.58 -14.11 -5.19
N GLU A 4 -15.66 -12.84 -5.60
CA GLU A 4 -16.89 -12.24 -6.15
C GLU A 4 -16.77 -11.77 -7.60
N ARG A 5 -15.66 -12.06 -8.30
CA ARG A 5 -15.38 -11.51 -9.64
C ARG A 5 -16.46 -11.83 -10.68
N ASP A 6 -17.07 -13.01 -10.56
CA ASP A 6 -18.04 -13.51 -11.54
C ASP A 6 -19.50 -13.23 -11.10
N ALA A 7 -19.70 -12.45 -10.03
CA ALA A 7 -21.02 -12.11 -9.54
C ALA A 7 -21.62 -10.92 -10.32
N PRO A 8 -22.94 -10.91 -10.63
CA PRO A 8 -23.58 -9.85 -11.43
C PRO A 8 -23.43 -8.44 -10.86
N TRP A 9 -23.23 -8.32 -9.55
CA TRP A 9 -23.11 -7.05 -8.82
C TRP A 9 -21.66 -6.59 -8.63
N HIS A 10 -20.68 -7.33 -9.16
CA HIS A 10 -19.26 -7.02 -8.96
C HIS A 10 -18.91 -5.62 -9.45
N ASP A 11 -19.33 -5.29 -10.68
CA ASP A 11 -19.03 -4.00 -11.30
C ASP A 11 -19.77 -2.84 -10.64
N GLU A 12 -20.97 -3.09 -10.09
CA GLU A 12 -21.73 -2.10 -9.31
C GLU A 12 -21.15 -1.87 -7.91
N ARG A 13 -20.50 -2.88 -7.31
CA ARG A 13 -19.91 -2.78 -5.97
C ARG A 13 -18.52 -2.15 -5.95
N LEU A 14 -17.75 -2.28 -7.03
CA LEU A 14 -16.39 -1.75 -7.10
C LEU A 14 -16.30 -0.25 -6.78
N PRO A 15 -17.16 0.64 -7.35
CA PRO A 15 -17.15 2.06 -7.01
C PRO A 15 -17.38 2.34 -5.51
N LEU A 16 -18.30 1.60 -4.87
CA LEU A 16 -18.58 1.76 -3.43
C LEU A 16 -17.39 1.32 -2.57
N VAL A 17 -16.64 0.31 -3.01
CA VAL A 17 -15.42 -0.13 -2.33
C VAL A 17 -14.32 0.93 -2.49
N ASP A 18 -14.16 1.47 -3.70
CA ASP A 18 -13.17 2.52 -3.97
C ASP A 18 -13.45 3.78 -3.15
N ASP A 19 -14.71 4.21 -3.03
CA ASP A 19 -15.08 5.36 -2.21
C ASP A 19 -14.80 5.15 -0.73
N ARG A 20 -15.02 3.93 -0.22
CA ARG A 20 -14.64 3.57 1.15
C ARG A 20 -13.13 3.57 1.35
N ILE A 21 -12.36 3.13 0.35
CA ILE A 21 -10.90 3.19 0.38
C ILE A 21 -10.46 4.66 0.40
N ARG A 22 -10.98 5.50 -0.51
CA ARG A 22 -10.69 6.94 -0.55
C ARG A 22 -10.96 7.62 0.77
N LYS A 23 -12.09 7.30 1.43
CA LYS A 23 -12.40 7.83 2.76
C LYS A 23 -11.30 7.52 3.78
N ARG A 24 -10.84 6.26 3.86
CA ARG A 24 -9.77 5.85 4.78
C ARG A 24 -8.41 6.46 4.40
N LEU A 25 -8.10 6.55 3.11
CA LEU A 25 -6.90 7.24 2.64
C LEU A 25 -6.92 8.72 3.00
N GLY A 26 -8.06 9.41 2.90
CA GLY A 26 -8.20 10.80 3.32
C GLY A 26 -8.06 11.01 4.83
N GLU A 27 -8.51 10.06 5.65
CA GLU A 27 -8.26 10.08 7.09
C GLU A 27 -6.77 9.88 7.41
N LEU A 28 -6.12 8.90 6.78
CA LEU A 28 -4.69 8.63 6.96
C LEU A 28 -3.82 9.79 6.47
N SER A 29 -4.13 10.35 5.31
CA SER A 29 -3.43 11.50 4.73
C SER A 29 -3.50 12.72 5.64
N ARG A 30 -4.66 13.01 6.24
CA ARG A 30 -4.81 14.08 7.24
C ARG A 30 -4.03 13.79 8.52
N HIS A 31 -4.01 12.55 8.98
CA HIS A 31 -3.27 12.17 10.18
C HIS A 31 -1.76 12.30 9.99
N LEU A 32 -1.24 11.83 8.85
CA LEU A 32 0.17 11.97 8.51
C LEU A 32 0.55 13.46 8.36
N GLY A 33 -0.29 14.25 7.70
CA GLY A 33 -0.01 15.66 7.43
C GLY A 33 1.32 15.83 6.68
N ASP A 34 2.18 16.69 7.24
CA ASP A 34 3.53 16.95 6.75
C ASP A 34 4.61 16.12 7.47
N SER A 35 4.20 15.20 8.35
CA SER A 35 5.13 14.35 9.11
C SER A 35 5.80 13.31 8.21
N ASP A 36 7.04 12.95 8.55
CA ASP A 36 7.75 11.91 7.81
C ASP A 36 7.16 10.51 8.07
N TRP A 37 6.74 10.24 9.31
CA TRP A 37 6.19 8.98 9.80
C TRP A 37 4.93 9.20 10.66
N LEU A 38 4.21 8.13 10.99
CA LEU A 38 2.89 8.20 11.65
C LEU A 38 2.94 8.72 13.09
N ASP A 39 3.98 8.40 13.85
CA ASP A 39 4.07 8.71 15.28
C ASP A 39 5.49 9.16 15.66
N GLY A 40 5.97 10.21 14.98
CA GLY A 40 7.31 10.77 15.17
C GLY A 40 8.38 10.02 14.39
N ASP A 41 9.20 9.22 15.08
CA ASP A 41 10.25 8.42 14.44
C ASP A 41 9.66 7.18 13.75
N PHE A 42 10.42 6.61 12.81
CA PHE A 42 10.02 5.38 12.13
C PHE A 42 9.75 4.25 13.13
N SER A 43 8.58 3.64 13.02
CA SER A 43 8.10 2.61 13.93
C SER A 43 7.66 1.32 13.20
N ALA A 44 7.29 0.30 13.97
CA ALA A 44 6.64 -0.89 13.43
C ALA A 44 5.29 -0.57 12.76
N GLY A 45 4.59 0.48 13.21
CA GLY A 45 3.37 0.96 12.58
C GLY A 45 3.63 1.38 11.13
N ASP A 46 4.75 2.06 10.91
CA ASP A 46 5.11 2.52 9.57
C ASP A 46 5.47 1.36 8.64
N LEU A 47 6.23 0.39 9.14
CA LEU A 47 6.57 -0.83 8.42
C LEU A 47 5.32 -1.54 7.89
N VAL A 48 4.32 -1.74 8.75
CA VAL A 48 3.06 -2.40 8.38
C VAL A 48 2.27 -1.54 7.40
N MET A 49 2.14 -0.24 7.68
CA MET A 49 1.32 0.65 6.87
C MET A 49 1.89 0.83 5.45
N VAL A 50 3.21 0.96 5.29
CA VAL A 50 3.85 0.97 3.97
C VAL A 50 3.51 -0.32 3.21
N GLY A 51 3.60 -1.48 3.86
CA GLY A 51 3.23 -2.76 3.26
C GLY A 51 1.76 -2.86 2.83
N VAL A 52 0.84 -2.26 3.60
CA VAL A 52 -0.58 -2.17 3.26
C VAL A 52 -0.79 -1.26 2.04
N LEU A 53 -0.24 -0.05 2.06
CA LEU A 53 -0.41 0.93 0.98
C LEU A 53 0.19 0.48 -0.34
N ARG A 54 1.30 -0.28 -0.34
CA ARG A 54 1.89 -0.87 -1.55
C ARG A 54 0.92 -1.76 -2.33
N ARG A 55 -0.07 -2.37 -1.68
CA ARG A 55 -1.09 -3.19 -2.35
C ARG A 55 -2.02 -2.37 -3.25
N LEU A 56 -2.10 -1.06 -3.03
CA LEU A 56 -2.91 -0.12 -3.80
C LEU A 56 -2.18 0.45 -5.02
N GLN A 57 -0.89 0.16 -5.21
CA GLN A 57 -0.13 0.70 -6.36
C GLN A 57 -0.78 0.36 -7.71
N ARG A 58 -1.39 -0.83 -7.85
CA ARG A 58 -2.03 -1.27 -9.10
C ARG A 58 -3.39 -0.62 -9.37
N SER A 59 -4.11 -0.15 -8.34
CA SER A 59 -5.42 0.48 -8.54
C SER A 59 -5.33 1.96 -8.91
N GLY A 60 -4.15 2.58 -8.74
CA GLY A 60 -3.96 4.01 -8.99
C GLY A 60 -4.55 4.93 -7.91
N LEU A 61 -5.33 4.40 -6.95
CA LEU A 61 -5.97 5.18 -5.87
C LEU A 61 -4.96 5.95 -5.02
N LEU A 62 -3.75 5.40 -4.82
CA LEU A 62 -2.71 6.07 -4.03
C LEU A 62 -2.20 7.37 -4.70
N ASN A 63 -2.34 7.50 -6.02
CA ASN A 63 -1.92 8.68 -6.77
C ASN A 63 -2.80 9.91 -6.47
N GLU A 64 -4.01 9.70 -5.95
CA GLU A 64 -4.90 10.77 -5.47
C GLU A 64 -4.37 11.44 -4.17
N PHE A 65 -3.39 10.83 -3.50
CA PHE A 65 -2.85 11.27 -2.20
C PHE A 65 -1.32 11.41 -2.23
N PRO A 66 -0.77 12.53 -2.73
CA PRO A 66 0.67 12.71 -2.94
C PRO A 66 1.52 12.52 -1.67
N ASN A 67 1.04 12.94 -0.50
CA ASN A 67 1.77 12.77 0.75
C ASN A 67 1.89 11.29 1.17
N LEU A 68 0.84 10.49 0.92
CA LEU A 68 0.89 9.04 1.16
C LEU A 68 1.78 8.33 0.15
N ALA A 69 1.78 8.76 -1.11
CA ALA A 69 2.71 8.26 -2.12
C ALA A 69 4.17 8.53 -1.71
N ALA A 70 4.48 9.75 -1.26
CA ALA A 70 5.80 10.12 -0.75
C ALA A 70 6.19 9.32 0.50
N TYR A 71 5.25 9.10 1.42
CA TYR A 71 5.43 8.26 2.60
C TYR A 71 5.81 6.81 2.25
N VAL A 72 5.11 6.19 1.28
CA VAL A 72 5.46 4.86 0.79
C VAL A 72 6.85 4.85 0.15
N ALA A 73 7.15 5.83 -0.70
CA ALA A 73 8.46 5.94 -1.35
C ALA A 73 9.60 6.10 -0.33
N ARG A 74 9.41 6.87 0.75
CA ARG A 74 10.36 6.96 1.87
C ARG A 74 10.58 5.60 2.53
N GLY A 75 9.51 4.85 2.77
CA GLY A 75 9.58 3.49 3.32
C GLY A 75 10.38 2.54 2.42
N GLU A 76 10.10 2.53 1.12
CA GLU A 76 10.79 1.72 0.11
C GLU A 76 12.26 2.15 -0.10
N ALA A 77 12.56 3.42 0.16
CA ALA A 77 13.92 3.96 0.08
C ALA A 77 14.85 3.40 1.18
N ARG A 78 14.31 2.93 2.31
CA ARG A 78 15.10 2.45 3.45
C ARG A 78 15.98 1.23 3.07
N PRO A 79 17.26 1.19 3.49
CA PRO A 79 18.14 0.05 3.21
C PRO A 79 17.61 -1.29 3.70
N ALA A 80 16.93 -1.31 4.85
CA ALA A 80 16.32 -2.53 5.39
C ALA A 80 15.19 -3.05 4.50
N PHE A 81 14.40 -2.16 3.91
CA PHE A 81 13.35 -2.55 2.96
C PHE A 81 13.95 -3.18 1.70
N LYS A 82 14.97 -2.54 1.10
CA LYS A 82 15.66 -3.07 -0.09
C LYS A 82 16.20 -4.48 0.14
N ARG A 83 16.94 -4.67 1.24
CA ARG A 83 17.47 -6.01 1.61
C ARG A 83 16.36 -7.06 1.76
N ALA A 84 15.27 -6.71 2.43
CA ALA A 84 14.14 -7.62 2.58
C ALA A 84 13.46 -7.94 1.24
N PHE A 85 13.32 -6.93 0.36
CA PHE A 85 12.76 -7.10 -0.96
C PHE A 85 13.64 -7.98 -1.86
N ASP A 86 14.95 -7.79 -1.84
CA ASP A 86 15.90 -8.61 -2.61
C ASP A 86 15.83 -10.08 -2.15
N ALA A 87 15.78 -10.32 -0.83
CA ALA A 87 15.67 -11.66 -0.27
C ALA A 87 14.37 -12.37 -0.69
N GLN A 88 13.21 -11.71 -0.60
CA GLN A 88 11.94 -12.32 -1.04
C GLN A 88 11.87 -12.48 -2.57
N LEU A 89 12.49 -11.58 -3.33
CA LEU A 89 12.57 -11.71 -4.79
C LEU A 89 13.37 -12.95 -5.20
N ALA A 90 14.51 -13.21 -4.56
CA ALA A 90 15.32 -14.41 -4.81
C ALA A 90 14.52 -15.70 -4.55
N VAL A 91 13.75 -15.76 -3.47
CA VAL A 91 12.88 -16.90 -3.16
C VAL A 91 11.78 -17.07 -4.22
N ALA A 92 11.13 -15.96 -4.63
CA ALA A 92 10.08 -16.01 -5.64
C ALA A 92 10.62 -16.47 -7.02
N MET A 93 11.80 -15.99 -7.41
CA MET A 93 12.47 -16.42 -8.66
C MET A 93 12.87 -17.89 -8.62
N ALA A 94 13.39 -18.37 -7.48
CA ALA A 94 13.72 -19.78 -7.33
C ALA A 94 12.48 -20.67 -7.45
N ALA A 95 11.36 -20.26 -6.85
CA ALA A 95 10.10 -21.00 -6.93
C ALA A 95 9.46 -21.00 -8.34
N ALA A 96 9.69 -19.98 -9.16
CA ALA A 96 9.16 -19.90 -10.53
C ALA A 96 9.97 -20.74 -11.54
N ASN A 97 11.21 -21.11 -11.19
CA ASN A 97 12.12 -21.86 -12.06
C ASN A 97 12.18 -23.37 -11.73
N GLY A 98 11.40 -23.84 -10.74
CA GLY A 98 11.25 -25.25 -10.38
C GLY A 98 9.86 -25.76 -10.69
#